data_AF-A0A937NHG8-F1
#
_entry.id   AF-A0A937NHG8-F1
#
_cell.length_a   1.000
_cell.length_b   1.000
_cell.length_c   1.000
_cell.angle_alpha   90.00
_cell.angle_beta   90.00
_cell.angle_gamma   90.00
#
_symmetry.space_group_name_H-M   'P 1'
#
loop_
_entity.id
_entity.type
_entity.pdbx_description
1 polymer ?
#
loop_
_entity_poly.entity_id
_entity_poly.type
_entity_poly.pdbx_seq_one_letter_code
_entity_poly.pdbx_strand_id
1 'polypeptide(L)'
;MSKRDELLQRKRRAMELMNGGATWQEANEQSGLNYSKSGIQHLYREWCERGDEALVDHRGGRDPYKATPEVREWMIERCTEDMEVRSSQLRVEIEAQFGVELHHDYVGLLRRQLDLPVPRPGRPSKREEIEPAPVTGTEEDFSP
;
A
#
# COMPACT_ATOMS: atom_id res chain seq x y z
N MET A 1 -7.83 5.42 -18.21
CA MET A 1 -8.48 4.41 -17.36
C MET A 1 -7.39 3.53 -16.79
N SER A 2 -7.43 3.19 -15.50
CA SER A 2 -6.42 2.30 -14.91
C SER A 2 -6.67 0.87 -15.40
N LYS A 3 -5.61 0.06 -15.55
CA LYS A 3 -5.75 -1.38 -15.88
C LYS A 3 -6.68 -2.12 -14.92
N ARG A 4 -6.78 -1.64 -13.68
CA ARG A 4 -7.72 -2.16 -12.67
C ARG A 4 -9.17 -1.85 -13.01
N ASP A 5 -9.47 -0.64 -13.47
CA ASP A 5 -10.82 -0.22 -13.83
C ASP A 5 -11.31 -0.99 -15.06
N GLU A 6 -10.43 -1.22 -16.04
CA GLU A 6 -10.76 -2.06 -17.21
C GLU A 6 -11.09 -3.50 -16.80
N LEU A 7 -10.31 -4.08 -15.88
CA LEU A 7 -10.57 -5.43 -15.40
C LEU A 7 -11.90 -5.50 -14.62
N LEU A 8 -12.18 -4.50 -13.78
CA LEU A 8 -13.44 -4.42 -13.03
C LEU A 8 -14.64 -4.31 -13.97
N GLN A 9 -14.55 -3.49 -15.02
CA GLN A 9 -15.59 -3.39 -16.04
C GLN A 9 -15.82 -4.71 -16.77
N ARG A 10 -14.74 -5.44 -17.14
CA ARG A 10 -14.86 -6.77 -17.75
C ARG A 10 -15.55 -7.76 -16.82
N LYS A 11 -15.18 -7.79 -15.53
CA LYS A 11 -15.83 -8.61 -14.50
C LYS A 11 -17.31 -8.30 -14.37
N ARG A 12 -17.66 -7.01 -14.25
CA ARG A 12 -19.05 -6.58 -14.13
C ARG A 12 -19.88 -7.04 -15.33
N ARG A 13 -19.36 -6.83 -16.54
CA ARG A 13 -20.01 -7.30 -17.77
C ARG A 13 -20.25 -8.80 -17.77
N ALA A 14 -19.28 -9.60 -17.30
CA ALA A 14 -19.45 -11.05 -17.18
C ALA A 14 -20.59 -11.42 -16.19
N MET A 15 -20.67 -10.74 -15.06
CA MET A 15 -21.73 -10.99 -14.07
C MET A 15 -23.11 -10.59 -14.60
N GLU A 16 -23.22 -9.44 -15.26
CA GLU A 16 -24.46 -8.98 -15.90
C GLU A 16 -24.95 -9.97 -16.97
N LEU A 17 -24.02 -10.53 -17.76
CA LEU A 17 -24.35 -11.56 -18.75
C LEU A 17 -24.87 -12.85 -18.08
N MET A 18 -24.22 -13.30 -17.01
CA MET A 18 -24.68 -14.48 -16.26
C MET A 18 -26.03 -14.24 -15.58
N ASN A 19 -26.27 -13.03 -15.06
CA ASN A 19 -27.55 -12.63 -14.49
C ASN A 19 -28.66 -12.55 -15.56
N GLY A 20 -28.29 -12.20 -16.80
CA GLY A 20 -29.16 -12.26 -17.98
C GLY A 20 -29.41 -13.66 -18.53
N GLY A 21 -28.87 -14.72 -17.89
CA GLY A 21 -29.07 -16.12 -18.28
C GLY A 21 -28.02 -16.69 -19.23
N ALA A 22 -26.97 -15.93 -19.56
CA ALA A 22 -25.86 -16.47 -20.36
C ALA A 22 -25.07 -17.53 -19.57
N THR A 23 -24.51 -18.50 -20.28
CA THR A 23 -23.64 -19.49 -19.66
C THR A 23 -22.31 -18.86 -19.23
N TRP A 24 -21.64 -19.49 -18.28
CA TRP A 24 -20.34 -19.02 -17.77
C TRP A 24 -19.26 -18.93 -18.88
N GLN A 25 -19.35 -19.77 -19.91
CA GLN A 25 -18.41 -19.78 -21.02
C GLN A 25 -18.64 -18.59 -21.97
N GLU A 26 -19.90 -18.31 -22.30
CA GLU A 26 -20.28 -17.14 -23.11
C GLU A 26 -19.96 -15.84 -22.37
N ALA A 27 -20.21 -15.79 -21.05
CA ALA A 27 -19.88 -14.64 -20.23
C ALA A 27 -18.37 -14.37 -20.22
N ASN A 28 -17.52 -15.39 -20.11
CA ASN A 28 -16.07 -15.28 -20.20
C ASN A 28 -15.62 -14.76 -21.58
N GLU A 29 -16.13 -15.36 -22.65
CA GLU A 29 -15.77 -15.00 -24.02
C GLU A 29 -16.15 -13.54 -24.35
N GLN A 30 -17.37 -13.14 -24.00
CA GLN A 30 -17.87 -11.79 -24.26
C GLN A 30 -17.23 -10.71 -23.37
N SER A 31 -16.77 -11.07 -22.17
CA SER A 31 -16.06 -10.16 -21.27
C SER A 31 -14.54 -10.15 -21.50
N GLY A 32 -14.01 -11.06 -22.32
CA GLY A 32 -12.57 -11.25 -22.52
C GLY A 32 -11.87 -11.75 -21.25
N LEU A 33 -12.60 -12.43 -20.37
CA LEU A 33 -12.06 -13.05 -19.16
C LEU A 33 -11.74 -14.52 -19.39
N ASN A 34 -10.75 -15.03 -18.66
CA ASN A 34 -10.34 -16.42 -18.73
C ASN A 34 -10.48 -17.11 -17.36
N TYR A 35 -11.67 -17.05 -16.78
CA TYR A 35 -11.95 -17.75 -15.52
C TYR A 35 -12.27 -19.23 -15.76
N SER A 36 -11.85 -20.08 -14.84
CA SER A 36 -12.39 -21.44 -14.76
C SER A 36 -13.87 -21.41 -14.36
N LYS A 37 -14.61 -22.48 -14.68
CA LYS A 37 -16.01 -22.65 -14.28
C LYS A 37 -16.23 -22.40 -12.78
N SER A 38 -15.37 -22.96 -11.93
CA SER A 38 -15.48 -22.79 -10.47
C SER A 38 -15.18 -21.36 -10.03
N GLY A 39 -14.19 -20.70 -10.64
CA GLY A 39 -13.80 -19.32 -10.32
C GLY A 39 -14.89 -18.32 -10.66
N ILE A 40 -15.47 -18.40 -11.86
CA ILE A 40 -16.53 -17.47 -12.28
C ILE A 40 -17.85 -17.73 -11.53
N GLN A 41 -18.19 -18.98 -11.22
CA GLN A 41 -19.37 -19.29 -10.41
C GLN A 41 -19.23 -18.80 -8.97
N HIS A 42 -18.04 -18.91 -8.38
CA HIS A 42 -17.76 -18.34 -7.06
C HIS A 42 -17.88 -16.82 -7.08
N LEU A 43 -17.26 -16.17 -8.07
CA LEU A 43 -17.32 -14.73 -8.26
C LEU A 43 -18.76 -14.24 -8.46
N TYR A 44 -19.56 -14.96 -9.24
CA TYR A 44 -20.97 -14.66 -9.45
C TYR A 44 -21.77 -14.73 -8.16
N ARG A 45 -21.55 -15.76 -7.34
CA ARG A 45 -22.21 -15.88 -6.03
C ARG A 45 -21.82 -14.72 -5.11
N GLU A 46 -20.53 -14.39 -5.01
CA GLU A 46 -20.09 -13.25 -4.19
C GLU A 46 -20.66 -11.92 -4.70
N TRP A 47 -20.76 -11.74 -6.02
CA TRP A 47 -21.38 -10.55 -6.63
C TRP A 47 -22.89 -10.47 -6.34
N CYS A 48 -23.62 -11.59 -6.33
CA CYS A 48 -25.02 -11.59 -5.90
C CYS A 48 -25.19 -11.21 -4.43
N GLU A 49 -24.22 -11.52 -3.56
CA GLU A 49 -24.29 -11.24 -2.13
C GLU A 49 -23.82 -9.82 -1.77
N ARG A 50 -22.77 -9.32 -2.43
CA ARG A 50 -22.06 -8.08 -2.05
C ARG A 50 -21.99 -7.04 -3.16
N GLY A 51 -22.55 -7.33 -4.34
CA GLY A 51 -22.51 -6.43 -5.50
C GLY A 51 -21.09 -6.23 -6.03
N ASP A 52 -20.83 -5.03 -6.57
CA ASP A 52 -19.56 -4.71 -7.22
C ASP A 52 -18.34 -4.81 -6.29
N GLU A 53 -18.53 -4.75 -4.97
CA GLU A 53 -17.45 -4.94 -3.99
C GLU A 53 -16.77 -6.30 -4.16
N ALA A 54 -17.51 -7.35 -4.53
CA ALA A 54 -16.95 -8.67 -4.78
C ALA A 54 -16.03 -8.74 -6.02
N LEU A 55 -16.17 -7.79 -6.95
CA LEU A 55 -15.38 -7.77 -8.18
C LEU A 55 -14.02 -7.13 -7.98
N VAL A 56 -13.87 -6.38 -6.89
CA VAL A 56 -12.62 -5.76 -6.46
C VAL A 56 -11.67 -6.86 -6.02
N ASP A 57 -10.58 -7.03 -6.77
CA ASP A 57 -9.56 -8.01 -6.42
C ASP A 57 -8.68 -7.47 -5.29
N HIS A 58 -8.88 -7.99 -4.08
CA HIS A 58 -8.03 -7.68 -2.93
C HIS A 58 -6.74 -8.54 -2.91
N ARG A 59 -6.59 -9.52 -3.82
CA ARG A 59 -5.41 -10.40 -3.91
C ARG A 59 -4.34 -9.76 -4.79
N GLY A 60 -3.83 -8.62 -4.34
CA GLY A 60 -2.70 -7.93 -4.96
C GLY A 60 -1.88 -7.25 -3.88
N GLY A 61 -0.85 -7.94 -3.38
CA GLY A 61 -0.01 -7.48 -2.28
C GLY A 61 0.48 -6.03 -2.41
N ARG A 62 0.65 -5.41 -1.23
CA ARG A 62 0.80 -3.97 -0.91
C ARG A 62 -0.53 -3.22 -0.95
N ASP A 63 -1.25 -3.35 0.16
CA ASP A 63 -2.44 -2.61 0.56
C ASP A 63 -2.43 -1.13 0.13
N PRO A 64 -3.25 -0.76 -0.88
CA PRO A 64 -3.68 0.61 -1.08
C PRO A 64 -4.58 1.10 0.07
N TYR A 65 -5.06 0.18 0.92
CA TYR A 65 -6.03 0.41 1.99
C TYR A 65 -5.46 1.08 3.24
N LYS A 66 -4.14 1.11 3.42
CA LYS A 66 -3.56 1.77 4.60
C LYS A 66 -3.44 3.29 4.44
N ALA A 67 -3.30 3.79 3.21
CA ALA A 67 -3.30 5.24 2.98
C ALA A 67 -4.73 5.73 2.75
N THR A 68 -5.44 6.01 3.84
CA THR A 68 -6.73 6.71 3.79
C THR A 68 -6.57 8.06 3.07
N PRO A 69 -7.64 8.62 2.49
CA PRO A 69 -7.59 9.95 1.88
C PRO A 69 -6.99 11.01 2.81
N GLU A 70 -7.27 10.93 4.11
CA GLU A 70 -6.75 11.86 5.13
C GLU A 70 -5.22 11.77 5.27
N VAL A 71 -4.66 10.55 5.27
CA VAL A 71 -3.21 10.35 5.30
C VAL A 71 -2.54 10.94 4.06
N ARG A 72 -3.20 10.88 2.89
CA ARG A 72 -2.66 11.44 1.64
C ARG A 72 -2.68 12.96 1.65
N GLU A 73 -3.77 13.56 2.10
CA GLU A 73 -3.93 15.01 2.21
C GLU A 73 -2.91 15.58 3.21
N TRP A 74 -2.79 14.96 4.38
CA TRP A 74 -1.78 15.32 5.38
C TRP A 74 -0.35 15.19 4.83
N MET A 75 -0.05 14.11 4.08
CA MET A 75 1.27 13.96 3.44
C MET A 75 1.57 15.08 2.43
N ILE A 76 0.57 15.58 1.70
CA ILE A 76 0.74 16.70 0.78
C ILE A 76 1.11 17.96 1.58
N GLU A 77 0.29 18.33 2.57
CA GLU A 77 0.52 19.51 3.42
C GLU A 77 1.91 19.46 4.05
N ARG A 78 2.25 18.34 4.69
CA ARG A 78 3.54 18.17 5.38
C ARG A 78 4.74 18.25 4.44
N CYS A 79 4.65 17.67 3.24
CA CYS A 79 5.72 17.72 2.24
C CYS A 79 5.79 19.06 1.51
N THR A 80 4.71 19.85 1.48
CA THR A 80 4.69 21.22 0.97
C THR A 80 5.31 22.20 1.99
N GLU A 81 5.05 22.00 3.28
CA GLU A 81 5.67 22.78 4.36
C GLU A 81 7.16 22.51 4.50
N ASP A 82 7.57 21.24 4.39
CA ASP A 82 8.97 20.84 4.48
C ASP A 82 9.30 19.80 3.40
N MET A 83 9.98 20.27 2.35
CA MET A 83 10.33 19.47 1.18
C MET A 83 11.43 18.44 1.47
N GLU A 84 12.17 18.56 2.58
CA GLU A 84 13.30 17.67 2.92
C GLU A 84 12.94 16.52 3.87
N VAL A 85 11.69 16.47 4.37
CA VAL A 85 11.24 15.42 5.29
C VAL A 85 11.49 14.04 4.69
N ARG A 86 12.18 13.16 5.44
CA ARG A 86 12.47 11.78 5.01
C ARG A 86 11.27 10.85 5.20
N SER A 87 11.18 9.81 4.38
CA SER A 87 10.12 8.79 4.48
C SER A 87 10.06 8.08 5.83
N SER A 88 11.18 7.96 6.55
CA SER A 88 11.22 7.44 7.91
C SER A 88 10.49 8.33 8.91
N GLN A 89 10.63 9.65 8.76
CA GLN A 89 9.98 10.64 9.62
C GLN A 89 8.48 10.67 9.36
N LEU A 90 8.07 10.68 8.08
CA LEU A 90 6.66 10.61 7.69
C LEU A 90 5.97 9.36 8.25
N ARG A 91 6.65 8.20 8.28
CA ARG A 91 6.09 6.98 8.88
C ARG A 91 5.75 7.18 10.35
N VAL A 92 6.68 7.72 11.13
CA VAL A 92 6.48 7.94 12.59
C VAL A 92 5.36 8.94 12.82
N GLU A 93 5.31 10.01 12.04
CA GLU A 93 4.26 11.03 12.16
C GLU A 93 2.88 10.47 11.74
N ILE A 94 2.81 9.65 10.68
CA ILE A 94 1.56 9.00 10.25
C ILE A 94 1.07 7.99 11.30
N GLU A 95 1.97 7.22 11.90
CA GLU A 95 1.64 6.28 12.98
C GLU A 95 1.13 7.04 14.21
N ALA A 96 1.77 8.15 14.58
CA ALA A 96 1.39 8.96 15.73
C ALA A 96 0.04 9.69 15.53
N GLN A 97 -0.23 10.20 14.33
CA GLN A 97 -1.46 10.97 14.06
C GLN A 97 -2.66 10.11 13.68
N PHE A 98 -2.44 9.06 12.88
CA PHE A 98 -3.52 8.26 12.31
C PHE A 98 -3.58 6.83 12.89
N GLY A 99 -2.60 6.42 13.68
CA GLY A 99 -2.52 5.04 14.22
C GLY A 99 -2.27 3.99 13.14
N VAL A 100 -1.83 4.40 11.95
CA VAL A 100 -1.64 3.51 10.79
C VAL A 100 -0.17 3.19 10.59
N GLU A 101 0.19 1.91 10.72
CA GLU A 101 1.54 1.46 10.40
C GLU A 101 1.72 1.24 8.89
N LEU A 102 2.45 2.15 8.25
CA LEU A 102 2.89 2.05 6.85
C LEU A 102 4.31 1.50 6.73
N HIS A 103 4.54 0.65 5.72
CA HIS A 103 5.89 0.20 5.38
C HIS A 103 6.69 1.32 4.68
N HIS A 104 8.00 1.41 4.93
CA HIS A 104 8.86 2.46 4.36
C HIS A 104 8.77 2.56 2.82
N ASP A 105 8.80 1.41 2.13
CA ASP A 105 8.65 1.38 0.66
C ASP A 105 7.29 1.90 0.18
N TYR A 106 6.25 1.72 1.00
CA TYR A 106 4.90 2.19 0.68
C TYR A 106 4.78 3.71 0.85
N VAL A 107 5.42 4.30 1.87
CA VAL A 107 5.54 5.76 2.01
C VAL A 107 6.27 6.37 0.81
N GLY A 108 7.36 5.74 0.36
CA GLY A 108 8.07 6.17 -0.85
C GLY A 108 7.23 6.05 -2.13
N LEU A 109 6.42 4.99 -2.25
CA LEU A 109 5.48 4.80 -3.35
C LEU A 109 4.37 5.87 -3.35
N LEU A 110 3.77 6.15 -2.18
CA LEU A 110 2.75 7.20 -2.02
C LEU A 110 3.31 8.56 -2.42
N ARG A 111 4.52 8.89 -1.97
CA ARG A 111 5.17 10.16 -2.33
C ARG A 111 5.35 10.32 -3.85
N ARG A 112 5.69 9.23 -4.55
CA ARG A 112 5.76 9.22 -6.03
C ARG A 112 4.39 9.31 -6.69
N GLN A 113 3.35 8.70 -6.10
CA GLN A 113 1.97 8.77 -6.61
C GLN A 113 1.34 10.15 -6.43
N LEU A 114 1.80 10.92 -5.44
CA LEU A 114 1.34 12.28 -5.14
C LEU A 114 2.23 13.37 -5.77
N ASP A 115 3.18 12.99 -6.63
CA ASP A 115 4.14 13.91 -7.27
C ASP A 115 4.90 14.82 -6.28
N LEU A 116 5.12 14.35 -5.06
CA LEU A 116 5.77 15.11 -4.00
C LEU A 116 7.30 15.08 -4.13
N PRO A 117 8.00 16.17 -3.78
CA PRO A 117 9.45 16.29 -3.92
C PRO A 117 10.13 15.19 -3.10
N VAL A 118 10.97 14.35 -3.72
CA VAL A 118 11.69 13.29 -3.01
C VAL A 118 13.05 13.82 -2.58
N PRO A 119 13.39 13.86 -1.28
CA PRO A 119 14.74 14.23 -0.85
C PRO A 119 15.72 13.26 -1.49
N ARG A 120 16.82 13.79 -2.04
CA ARG A 120 17.83 12.98 -2.73
C ARG A 120 18.26 11.84 -1.80
N PRO A 121 18.35 10.59 -2.29
CA PRO A 121 18.81 9.49 -1.48
C PRO A 121 20.23 9.79 -1.01
N GLY A 122 20.36 10.23 0.24
CA GLY A 122 21.62 10.21 0.94
C GLY A 122 22.07 8.76 0.98
N ARG A 123 23.26 8.48 0.43
CA ARG A 123 23.99 7.23 0.60
C ARG A 123 23.79 6.76 2.06
N PRO A 124 23.42 5.49 2.33
CA PRO A 124 23.22 5.04 3.69
C PRO A 124 24.49 5.34 4.48
N SER A 125 24.40 6.30 5.41
CA SER A 125 25.49 6.54 6.34
C SER A 125 25.56 5.27 7.16
N LYS A 126 26.68 4.59 7.05
CA LYS A 126 27.05 3.46 7.90
C LYS A 126 26.77 3.91 9.33
N ARG A 127 25.88 3.17 9.99
CA ARG A 127 25.50 3.30 11.40
C ARG A 127 26.76 3.66 12.19
N GLU A 128 26.88 4.91 12.62
CA GLU A 128 27.90 5.28 13.60
C GLU A 128 27.50 4.57 14.87
N GLU A 129 28.31 3.57 15.19
CA GLU A 129 28.39 2.90 16.46
C GLU A 129 28.44 3.99 17.52
N ILE A 130 27.38 4.04 18.33
CA ILE A 130 27.32 4.92 19.48
C ILE A 130 28.48 4.47 20.38
N GLU A 131 29.59 5.20 20.37
CA GLU A 131 30.56 5.19 21.46
C GLU A 131 29.83 5.66 22.72
N PRO A 132 29.82 4.90 23.83
CA PRO A 132 29.66 5.47 25.13
C PRO A 132 31.04 5.66 25.75
N ALA A 133 31.50 6.91 25.78
CA ALA A 133 32.44 7.38 26.79
C ALA A 133 31.77 8.54 27.55
N PRO A 134 32.15 8.88 28.80
CA PRO A 134 33.09 8.24 29.71
C PRO A 134 32.49 7.99 31.11
N VAL A 135 33.10 7.11 31.93
CA VAL A 135 33.02 7.27 33.40
C VAL A 135 34.43 7.25 33.98
N THR A 136 34.76 8.37 34.62
CA THR A 136 35.98 8.70 35.35
C THR A 136 35.94 8.21 36.80
N GLY A 137 37.10 7.84 37.35
CA GLY A 137 37.36 7.63 38.79
C GLY A 137 37.15 6.17 39.22
N THR A 138 38.05 5.50 39.93
CA THR A 138 39.00 5.97 40.96
C THR A 138 40.15 4.97 41.07
N GLU A 139 41.32 5.48 41.48
CA GLU A 139 42.47 4.74 42.03
C GLU A 139 42.04 3.55 42.89
N GLU A 140 42.78 2.43 42.86
CA GLU A 140 43.39 1.82 44.06
C GLU A 140 44.48 0.82 43.60
N ASP A 141 45.71 1.15 43.99
CA ASP A 141 46.80 0.27 44.42
C ASP A 141 46.53 -1.24 44.41
N PHE A 142 47.40 -2.03 43.78
CA PHE A 142 47.99 -3.24 44.38
C PHE A 142 49.00 -3.90 43.43
N SER A 143 50.28 -3.86 43.83
CA SER A 143 51.30 -4.85 43.44
C SER A 143 51.31 -5.97 44.50
N PRO A 144 51.65 -7.21 44.13
CA PRO A 144 53.03 -7.65 44.36
C PRO A 144 53.66 -8.43 43.20
#